data_AF-A0A932LEP2-F1
#
_entry.id   AF-A0A932LEP2-F1
#
_cell.length_a   1.000
_cell.length_b   1.000
_cell.length_c   1.000
_cell.angle_alpha   90.00
_cell.angle_beta   90.00
_cell.angle_gamma   90.00
#
_symmetry.space_group_name_H-M   'P 1'
#
loop_
_entity.id
_entity.type
_entity.pdbx_description
1 polymer ?
#
loop_
_entity_poly.entity_id
_entity_poly.type
_entity_poly.pdbx_seq_one_letter_code
_entity_poly.pdbx_strand_id
1 'polypeptide(L)'
;MRDADGVTPDGMPFYDFTQLVADGTLSRAGLTGSLSLAFINPNKLPFTYDLVFLGKLNHPPAFTTVPNVEAVAGLPYTYDADATDPDGDSLVFSLLTGPTGIAVDRATGMITWSPRAADVGTHTVVLRVEDARLRVEGTHTVEDLRGGFAEQR
;
A
#
# COMPACT_ATOMS: atom_id res chain seq x y z
N MET A 1 -30.64 -3.14 -25.91
CA MET A 1 -30.02 -3.94 -24.83
C MET A 1 -31.12 -4.26 -23.81
N ARG A 2 -31.07 -5.41 -23.13
CA ARG A 2 -31.96 -5.66 -21.98
C ARG A 2 -31.17 -5.52 -20.67
N ASP A 3 -31.90 -5.26 -19.60
CA ASP A 3 -31.44 -5.39 -18.22
C ASP A 3 -30.22 -4.51 -17.86
N ALA A 4 -30.10 -3.34 -18.51
CA ALA A 4 -29.16 -2.32 -18.08
C ALA A 4 -29.59 -1.75 -16.73
N ASP A 5 -28.64 -1.55 -15.82
CA ASP A 5 -28.89 -0.98 -14.49
C ASP A 5 -29.21 0.51 -14.57
N GLY A 6 -28.85 1.16 -15.67
CA GLY A 6 -29.27 2.52 -15.98
C GLY A 6 -28.77 3.04 -17.32
N VAL A 7 -28.91 4.35 -17.51
CA VAL A 7 -28.38 5.10 -18.66
C VAL A 7 -27.57 6.30 -18.16
N THR A 8 -26.48 6.61 -18.84
CA THR A 8 -25.69 7.82 -18.62
C THR A 8 -26.44 9.06 -19.13
N PRO A 9 -26.02 10.30 -18.77
CA PRO A 9 -26.66 11.53 -19.23
C PRO A 9 -26.71 11.70 -20.76
N ASP A 10 -25.77 11.09 -21.49
CA ASP A 10 -25.69 11.04 -22.95
C ASP A 10 -26.46 9.84 -23.56
N GLY A 11 -27.16 9.06 -22.73
CA GLY A 11 -28.07 8.00 -23.17
C GLY A 11 -27.41 6.64 -23.40
N MET A 12 -26.15 6.46 -23.00
CA MET A 12 -25.45 5.18 -23.09
C MET A 12 -25.90 4.26 -21.93
N PRO A 13 -26.35 3.02 -22.19
CA PRO A 13 -26.70 2.09 -21.12
C PRO A 13 -25.44 1.66 -20.34
N PHE A 14 -25.56 1.54 -19.02
CA PHE A 14 -24.50 0.99 -18.16
C PHE A 14 -25.00 -0.21 -17.35
N TYR A 15 -24.04 -1.02 -16.92
CA TYR A 15 -24.24 -2.20 -16.09
C TYR A 15 -23.36 -2.08 -14.85
N ASP A 16 -23.93 -2.26 -13.68
CA ASP A 16 -23.27 -2.13 -12.39
C ASP A 16 -22.74 -3.48 -11.92
N PHE A 17 -21.42 -3.62 -11.96
CA PHE A 17 -20.71 -4.82 -11.51
C PHE A 17 -20.36 -4.78 -10.02
N THR A 18 -20.71 -3.72 -9.29
CA THR A 18 -20.32 -3.52 -7.88
C THR A 18 -20.79 -4.67 -7.00
N GLN A 19 -21.99 -5.21 -7.26
CA GLN A 19 -22.56 -6.35 -6.52
C GLN A 19 -21.86 -7.68 -6.84
N LEU A 20 -21.07 -7.73 -7.92
CA LEU A 20 -20.31 -8.91 -8.35
C LEU A 20 -18.86 -8.89 -7.86
N VAL A 21 -18.46 -7.84 -7.15
CA VAL A 21 -17.17 -7.70 -6.49
C VAL A 21 -17.35 -7.98 -5.00
N ALA A 22 -16.79 -9.08 -4.52
CA ALA A 22 -16.82 -9.39 -3.09
C ALA A 22 -16.16 -8.26 -2.29
N ASP A 23 -16.83 -7.82 -1.22
CA ASP A 23 -16.39 -6.73 -0.32
C ASP A 23 -16.06 -5.40 -1.02
N GLY A 24 -16.57 -5.19 -2.24
CA GLY A 24 -16.40 -3.95 -3.00
C GLY A 24 -14.98 -3.68 -3.50
N THR A 25 -14.05 -4.65 -3.39
CA THR A 25 -12.67 -4.52 -3.87
C THR A 25 -12.23 -5.74 -4.67
N LEU A 26 -11.42 -5.51 -5.70
CA LEU A 26 -10.73 -6.59 -6.42
C LEU A 26 -9.26 -6.54 -6.05
N SER A 27 -8.75 -7.67 -5.56
CA SER A 27 -7.31 -7.85 -5.37
C SER A 27 -6.60 -7.98 -6.71
N ARG A 28 -5.26 -7.95 -6.70
CA ARG A 28 -4.45 -8.21 -7.90
C ARG A 28 -4.81 -9.58 -8.49
N ALA A 29 -5.32 -9.57 -9.73
CA ALA A 29 -5.86 -10.75 -10.45
C ALA A 29 -7.17 -11.33 -9.89
N GLY A 30 -7.85 -10.62 -8.98
CA GLY A 30 -9.22 -10.94 -8.59
C GLY A 30 -10.17 -10.86 -9.78
N LEU A 31 -11.08 -11.82 -9.87
CA LEU A 31 -12.15 -11.84 -10.85
C LEU A 31 -13.43 -11.36 -10.18
N THR A 32 -14.24 -10.60 -10.91
CA THR A 32 -15.64 -10.42 -10.56
C THR A 32 -16.41 -11.72 -10.79
N GLY A 33 -17.66 -11.78 -10.31
CA GLY A 33 -18.66 -12.65 -10.93
C GLY A 33 -18.84 -12.35 -12.43
N SER A 34 -19.51 -13.26 -13.15
CA SER A 34 -19.82 -13.08 -14.57
C SER A 34 -21.19 -12.41 -14.76
N LEU A 35 -21.27 -11.39 -15.62
CA LEU A 35 -22.53 -10.86 -16.15
C LEU A 35 -22.65 -11.21 -17.64
N SER A 36 -23.80 -11.76 -18.06
CA SER A 36 -24.08 -12.02 -19.47
C SER A 36 -24.82 -10.83 -20.09
N LEU A 37 -24.22 -10.19 -21.09
CA LEU A 37 -24.86 -9.12 -21.85
C LEU A 37 -25.61 -9.67 -23.05
N ALA A 38 -26.91 -9.36 -23.17
CA ALA A 38 -27.75 -9.80 -24.27
C ALA A 38 -28.20 -8.62 -25.15
N PHE A 39 -27.88 -8.71 -26.44
CA PHE A 39 -28.31 -7.74 -27.45
C PHE A 39 -29.50 -8.30 -28.24
N ILE A 40 -30.59 -7.53 -28.32
CA ILE A 40 -31.69 -7.84 -29.24
C ILE A 40 -31.32 -7.21 -30.59
N ASN A 41 -31.18 -8.04 -31.63
CA ASN A 41 -30.94 -7.61 -33.00
C ASN A 41 -32.09 -8.08 -33.91
N PRO A 42 -33.28 -7.44 -33.81
CA PRO A 42 -34.48 -7.91 -34.51
C PRO A 42 -34.34 -7.79 -36.04
N ASN A 43 -33.54 -6.83 -36.49
CA ASN A 43 -33.30 -6.57 -37.92
C ASN A 43 -32.14 -7.37 -38.49
N LYS A 44 -31.44 -8.18 -37.67
CA LYS A 44 -30.27 -8.99 -38.05
C LYS A 44 -29.15 -8.19 -38.74
N LEU A 45 -29.07 -6.89 -38.47
CA LEU A 45 -28.03 -6.05 -39.05
C LEU A 45 -26.74 -6.19 -38.23
N PRO A 46 -25.57 -6.20 -38.87
CA PRO A 46 -24.30 -6.12 -38.15
C PRO A 46 -24.26 -4.86 -37.30
N PHE A 47 -23.76 -4.98 -36.07
CA PHE A 47 -23.46 -3.83 -35.21
C PHE A 47 -22.16 -4.11 -34.47
N THR A 48 -21.44 -3.04 -34.14
CA THR A 48 -20.29 -3.04 -33.25
C THR A 48 -20.69 -2.41 -31.93
N TYR A 49 -20.02 -2.81 -30.85
CA TYR A 49 -20.16 -2.18 -29.55
C TYR A 49 -18.79 -2.04 -28.91
N ASP A 50 -18.59 -0.96 -28.18
CA ASP A 50 -17.45 -0.78 -27.30
C ASP A 50 -17.91 -1.01 -25.87
N LEU A 51 -17.17 -1.83 -25.12
CA LEU A 51 -17.36 -1.96 -23.68
C LEU A 51 -16.43 -0.98 -22.98
N VAL A 52 -17.01 -0.07 -22.20
CA VAL A 52 -16.26 0.85 -21.35
C VAL A 52 -16.37 0.37 -19.92
N PHE A 53 -15.24 0.02 -19.31
CA PHE A 53 -15.18 -0.29 -17.88
C PHE A 53 -14.83 0.97 -17.10
N LEU A 54 -15.76 1.43 -16.26
CA LEU A 54 -15.57 2.58 -15.38
C LEU A 54 -15.24 2.08 -13.98
N GLY A 55 -13.94 1.93 -13.70
CA GLY A 55 -13.43 1.60 -12.36
C GLY A 55 -12.37 2.59 -11.93
N LYS A 56 -12.27 2.85 -10.62
CA LYS A 56 -11.14 3.60 -10.05
C LYS A 56 -9.97 2.63 -9.89
N LEU A 57 -8.85 2.91 -10.54
CA LEU A 57 -7.61 2.16 -10.34
C LEU A 57 -7.01 2.55 -8.98
N ASN A 58 -6.59 1.56 -8.21
CA ASN A 58 -5.86 1.81 -6.96
C ASN A 58 -4.41 2.18 -7.25
N HIS A 59 -3.90 3.17 -6.54
CA HIS A 59 -2.52 3.59 -6.52
C HIS A 59 -1.87 3.09 -5.24
N PRO A 60 -0.61 2.65 -5.30
CA PRO A 60 0.07 2.20 -4.10
C PRO A 60 0.44 3.37 -3.16
N PRO A 61 0.61 3.11 -1.85
CA PRO A 61 1.10 4.10 -0.90
C PRO A 61 2.59 4.37 -1.09
N ALA A 62 3.05 5.52 -0.61
CA ALA A 62 4.46 5.89 -0.64
C ALA A 62 4.90 6.55 0.67
N PHE A 63 6.09 6.21 1.16
CA PHE A 63 6.74 6.93 2.25
C PHE A 63 7.08 8.36 1.81
N THR A 64 6.89 9.32 2.72
CA THR A 64 7.15 10.75 2.48
C THR A 64 8.32 11.28 3.30
N THR A 65 8.85 10.47 4.23
CA THR A 65 9.99 10.80 5.08
C THR A 65 11.20 9.93 4.77
N VAL A 66 12.35 10.35 5.28
CA VAL A 66 13.61 9.61 5.21
C VAL A 66 14.11 9.41 6.64
N PRO A 67 14.52 8.19 7.05
CA PRO A 67 15.02 7.95 8.40
C PRO A 67 16.33 8.66 8.67
N ASN A 68 16.56 8.98 9.94
CA ASN A 68 17.92 9.22 10.41
C ASN A 68 18.67 7.89 10.43
N VAL A 69 19.78 7.80 9.70
CA VAL A 69 20.56 6.58 9.64
C VAL A 69 21.55 6.43 10.79
N GLU A 70 21.67 7.43 11.68
CA GLU A 70 22.52 7.35 12.86
C GLU A 70 21.72 7.00 14.12
N ALA A 71 22.09 5.89 14.76
CA ALA A 71 21.67 5.54 16.11
C ALA A 71 22.90 5.51 17.03
N VAL A 72 22.71 5.77 18.32
CA VAL A 72 23.80 5.77 19.30
C VAL A 72 23.49 4.74 20.38
N ALA A 73 24.42 3.81 20.60
CA ALA A 73 24.32 2.83 21.67
C ALA A 73 24.02 3.50 23.03
N GLY A 74 23.00 2.99 23.72
CA GLY A 74 22.54 3.52 25.01
C GLY A 74 21.60 4.72 24.93
N LEU A 75 21.34 5.29 23.74
CA LEU A 75 20.33 6.33 23.54
C LEU A 75 19.13 5.77 22.76
N PRO A 76 17.90 6.11 23.15
CA PRO A 76 16.73 5.67 22.39
C PRO A 76 16.75 6.28 20.99
N TYR A 77 16.52 5.44 20.00
CA TYR A 77 16.29 5.84 18.61
C TYR A 77 14.79 5.84 18.33
N THR A 78 14.31 6.93 17.74
CA THR A 78 12.91 7.08 17.30
C THR A 78 12.86 7.67 15.91
N TYR A 79 11.97 7.15 15.06
CA TYR A 79 11.73 7.68 13.73
C TYR A 79 10.25 7.59 13.37
N ASP A 80 9.67 8.70 12.94
CA ASP A 80 8.28 8.78 12.50
C ASP A 80 8.19 8.53 10.99
N ALA A 81 7.79 7.32 10.59
CA ALA A 81 7.73 6.93 9.19
C ALA A 81 6.40 7.34 8.56
N ASP A 82 6.31 8.58 8.10
CA ASP A 82 5.12 9.05 7.37
C ASP A 82 5.00 8.43 5.97
N ALA A 83 3.76 8.16 5.58
CA ALA A 83 3.39 7.72 4.24
C ALA A 83 2.04 8.29 3.82
N THR A 84 1.81 8.39 2.51
CA THR A 84 0.54 8.82 1.91
C THR A 84 0.02 7.83 0.91
N ASP A 85 -1.31 7.76 0.82
CA ASP A 85 -2.02 7.03 -0.21
C ASP A 85 -2.77 8.01 -1.14
N PRO A 86 -2.56 7.98 -2.46
CA PRO A 86 -3.24 8.89 -3.39
C PRO A 86 -4.76 8.70 -3.43
N ASP A 87 -5.26 7.53 -3.07
CA ASP A 87 -6.68 7.21 -3.06
C ASP A 87 -7.38 7.51 -1.73
N GLY A 88 -6.60 7.85 -0.70
CA GLY A 88 -7.07 8.12 0.66
C GLY A 88 -7.35 6.86 1.47
N ASP A 89 -6.81 5.72 1.04
CA ASP A 89 -6.99 4.45 1.75
C ASP A 89 -6.17 4.41 3.06
N SER A 90 -6.65 3.63 4.03
CA SER A 90 -5.97 3.46 5.32
C SER A 90 -4.66 2.70 5.17
N LEU A 91 -3.63 3.15 5.89
CA LEU A 91 -2.29 2.57 5.82
C LEU A 91 -1.97 1.67 7.01
N VAL A 92 -1.23 0.59 6.75
CA VAL A 92 -0.67 -0.30 7.76
C VAL A 92 0.83 -0.38 7.60
N PHE A 93 1.55 -0.14 8.69
CA PHE A 93 3.01 -0.20 8.73
C PHE A 93 3.49 -1.55 9.29
N SER A 94 4.61 -2.03 8.77
CA SER A 94 5.27 -3.24 9.28
C SER A 94 6.78 -3.21 9.08
N LEU A 95 7.47 -3.89 10.00
CA LEU A 95 8.91 -4.08 9.97
C LEU A 95 9.19 -5.47 9.38
N LEU A 96 9.88 -5.52 8.26
CA LEU A 96 10.26 -6.77 7.59
C LEU A 96 11.63 -7.28 8.04
N THR A 97 12.55 -6.37 8.34
CA THR A 97 13.91 -6.69 8.78
C THR A 97 14.42 -5.54 9.66
N GLY A 98 15.19 -5.87 10.71
CA GLY A 98 15.81 -4.90 11.58
C GLY A 98 16.63 -5.57 12.69
N PRO A 99 17.40 -4.79 13.47
CA PRO A 99 18.11 -5.29 14.65
C PRO A 99 17.14 -5.85 15.70
N THR A 100 17.67 -6.64 16.63
CA THR A 100 16.85 -7.19 17.71
C THR A 100 16.30 -6.04 18.58
N GLY A 101 14.98 -6.07 18.84
CA GLY A 101 14.31 -5.09 19.70
C GLY A 101 13.91 -3.78 19.01
N ILE A 102 14.11 -3.63 17.71
CA ILE A 102 13.43 -2.58 16.95
C ILE A 102 11.96 -2.95 16.76
N ALA A 103 11.09 -1.96 16.86
CA ALA A 103 9.65 -2.13 16.68
C ALA A 103 9.09 -0.97 15.86
N VAL A 104 7.96 -1.23 15.18
CA VAL A 104 7.15 -0.21 14.49
C VAL A 104 5.72 -0.31 14.97
N ASP A 105 5.11 0.84 15.27
CA ASP A 105 3.68 0.95 15.48
C ASP A 105 2.95 0.81 14.13
N ARG A 106 2.02 -0.13 14.04
CA ARG A 106 1.36 -0.46 12.77
C ARG A 106 0.40 0.62 12.28
N ALA A 107 -0.10 1.46 13.17
CA ALA A 107 -1.08 2.50 12.85
C ALA A 107 -0.41 3.84 12.59
N THR A 108 0.64 4.17 13.35
CA THR A 108 1.30 5.48 13.25
C THR A 108 2.58 5.47 12.43
N GLY A 109 3.21 4.31 12.20
CA GLY A 109 4.53 4.24 11.57
C GLY A 109 5.68 4.62 12.52
N MET A 110 5.40 4.88 13.81
CA MET A 110 6.42 5.23 14.79
C MET A 110 7.36 4.06 15.05
N ILE A 111 8.64 4.24 14.72
CA ILE A 111 9.70 3.27 14.96
C ILE A 111 10.40 3.61 16.26
N THR A 112 10.65 2.59 17.07
CA THR A 112 11.39 2.70 18.32
C THR A 112 12.45 1.63 18.41
N TRP A 113 13.62 2.01 18.92
CA TRP A 113 14.71 1.10 19.18
C TRP A 113 15.56 1.60 20.35
N SER A 114 16.11 0.67 21.14
CA SER A 114 17.05 0.97 22.22
C SER A 114 18.36 0.20 21.96
N PRO A 115 19.23 0.74 21.09
CA PRO A 115 20.49 0.09 20.74
C PRO A 115 21.37 -0.12 21.97
N ARG A 116 22.03 -1.27 22.03
CA ARG A 116 22.98 -1.62 23.10
C ARG A 116 24.40 -1.60 22.55
N ALA A 117 25.39 -1.62 23.43
CA ALA A 117 26.80 -1.74 23.03
C ALA A 117 27.09 -2.97 22.14
N ALA A 118 26.31 -4.05 22.30
CA ALA A 118 26.42 -5.25 21.46
C ALA A 118 25.84 -5.07 20.04
N ASP A 119 25.04 -4.02 19.83
CA ASP A 119 24.43 -3.69 18.55
C ASP A 119 25.28 -2.70 17.74
N VAL A 120 26.48 -2.32 18.19
CA VAL A 120 27.33 -1.38 17.45
C VAL A 120 27.73 -1.99 16.09
N GLY A 121 27.41 -1.27 15.01
CA GLY A 121 27.66 -1.67 13.63
C GLY A 121 26.56 -1.22 12.67
N THR A 122 26.60 -1.72 11.44
CA THR A 122 25.58 -1.41 10.43
C THR A 122 24.43 -2.41 10.50
N HIS A 123 23.20 -1.90 10.50
CA HIS A 123 21.98 -2.70 10.46
C HIS A 123 21.13 -2.35 9.24
N THR A 124 20.58 -3.38 8.61
CA THR A 124 19.58 -3.18 7.57
C THR A 124 18.19 -3.12 8.20
N VAL A 125 17.44 -2.07 7.92
CA VAL A 125 16.06 -1.90 8.37
C VAL A 125 15.15 -1.80 7.15
N VAL A 126 14.23 -2.75 7.02
CA VAL A 126 13.28 -2.79 5.90
C VAL A 126 11.89 -2.54 6.44
N LEU A 127 11.27 -1.47 5.97
CA LEU A 127 9.91 -1.06 6.34
C LEU A 127 8.97 -1.33 5.16
N ARG A 128 7.74 -1.66 5.49
CA ARG A 128 6.65 -1.80 4.53
C ARG A 128 5.48 -0.95 4.98
N VAL A 129 4.88 -0.27 4.00
CA VAL A 129 3.56 0.35 4.11
C VAL A 129 2.64 -0.29 3.08
N GLU A 130 1.45 -0.68 3.52
CA GLU A 130 0.44 -1.33 2.69
C GLU A 130 -0.93 -0.67 2.88
N ASP A 131 -1.68 -0.60 1.78
CA ASP A 131 -3.10 -0.27 1.77
C ASP A 131 -3.93 -1.57 1.60
N ALA A 132 -5.26 -1.51 1.69
CA ALA A 132 -6.11 -2.70 1.63
C ALA A 132 -6.20 -3.37 0.23
N ARG A 133 -5.61 -2.75 -0.80
CA ARG A 133 -5.74 -3.08 -2.23
C ARG A 133 -4.37 -3.23 -2.94
N LEU A 134 -3.28 -2.59 -2.50
CA LEU A 134 -1.90 -2.69 -3.02
C LEU A 134 -0.81 -2.50 -1.93
N ARG A 135 0.45 -2.90 -2.22
CA ARG A 135 1.60 -2.88 -1.27
C ARG A 135 2.87 -2.26 -1.86
N VAL A 136 3.70 -1.58 -1.02
CA VAL A 136 5.04 -1.06 -1.39
C VAL A 136 6.08 -1.36 -0.30
N GLU A 137 7.31 -1.68 -0.71
CA GLU A 137 8.44 -2.00 0.18
C GLU A 137 9.52 -0.92 0.09
N GLY A 138 10.05 -0.49 1.23
CA GLY A 138 11.17 0.46 1.34
C GLY A 138 12.35 -0.16 2.09
N THR A 139 13.56 0.01 1.56
CA THR A 139 14.79 -0.46 2.22
C THR A 139 15.59 0.75 2.71
N HIS A 140 15.96 0.74 3.99
CA HIS A 140 16.84 1.75 4.59
C HIS A 140 18.01 1.08 5.32
N THR A 141 19.21 1.64 5.18
CA THR A 141 20.39 1.19 5.92
C THR A 141 20.65 2.17 7.05
N VAL A 142 20.72 1.68 8.29
CA VAL A 142 21.03 2.48 9.48
C VAL A 142 22.44 2.10 9.93
N GLU A 143 23.32 3.09 10.05
CA GLU A 143 24.69 2.97 10.54
C GLU A 143 24.78 3.46 11.99
N ASP A 144 25.09 2.57 12.95
CA ASP A 144 25.44 2.99 14.31
C ASP A 144 26.88 3.52 14.32
N LEU A 145 27.01 4.83 14.46
CA LEU A 145 28.30 5.52 14.53
C LEU A 145 28.59 5.90 15.98
N ARG A 146 29.19 4.97 16.74
CA ARG A 146 30.44 5.15 17.51
C ARG A 146 30.69 4.00 18.49
N GLY A 147 31.73 3.20 18.19
CA GLY A 147 32.53 2.51 19.20
C GLY A 147 33.87 3.24 19.38
N GLY A 148 34.07 3.88 20.54
CA GLY A 148 35.35 4.53 20.88
C GLY A 148 35.46 4.81 22.39
N PHE A 149 36.16 3.93 23.10
CA PHE A 149 36.58 4.10 24.50
C PHE A 149 37.63 5.22 24.64
N ALA A 150 37.58 5.98 25.74
CA ALA A 150 38.77 6.49 26.44
C ALA A 150 38.42 6.91 27.89
N GLU A 151 39.13 6.32 28.86
CA GLU A 151 39.32 6.84 30.22
C GLU A 151 39.75 8.32 30.19
N GLN A 152 39.24 9.13 31.12
CA GLN A 152 40.09 10.13 31.77
C GLN A 152 39.79 10.17 33.27
N ARG A 153 40.89 10.22 34.02
CA ARG A 153 41.02 10.23 35.48
C ARG A 153 40.45 11.49 36.12
#